data_AF-A0A4P1R6A2-F1
#
_entry.id   AF-A0A4P1R6A2-F1
#
_cell.length_a   1.000
_cell.length_b   1.000
_cell.length_c   1.000
_cell.angle_alpha   90.00
_cell.angle_beta   90.00
_cell.angle_gamma   90.00
#
_symmetry.space_group_name_H-M   'P 1'
#
loop_
_entity.id
_entity.type
_entity.pdbx_description
1 polymer ?
#
loop_
_entity_poly.entity_id
_entity_poly.type
_entity_poly.pdbx_seq_one_letter_code
_entity_poly.pdbx_strand_id
1 'polypeptide(L)'
;MAFDVEYARWLKGVAAKADIFHILSGMWKTPAERCFLWIGGFRSSELLKLLVNELEPLTEQQVMGIYNLQQSSQEAEDALSQGMDALQQSLAETLANGSPNSSASSGNVANYMGQMAVAMGKLGSLEGFLRQADNLRQQTLQQMLRILTTRQSARALLAISDYFSRLRALSSLWLARPRE
;
A
#
# COMPACT_ATOMS: atom_id res chain seq x y z
N MET A 1 8.74 13.96 15.84
CA MET A 1 7.96 12.77 15.43
C MET A 1 6.86 13.10 14.42
N ALA A 2 5.92 14.02 14.68
CA ALA A 2 4.90 14.42 13.69
C ALA A 2 5.49 15.06 12.40
N PHE A 3 6.52 15.90 12.55
CA PHE A 3 7.24 16.52 11.42
C PHE A 3 7.92 15.50 10.49
N ASP A 4 8.35 14.37 11.04
CA ASP A 4 9.09 13.32 10.32
C ASP A 4 8.15 12.45 9.46
N VAL A 5 6.95 12.18 9.98
CA VAL A 5 5.91 11.42 9.26
C VAL A 5 5.28 12.23 8.13
N GLU A 6 5.00 13.52 8.36
CA GLU A 6 4.51 14.43 7.32
C GLU A 6 5.57 14.63 6.22
N TYR A 7 6.83 14.77 6.60
CA TYR A 7 7.94 14.90 5.64
C TYR A 7 8.15 13.63 4.82
N ALA A 8 8.13 12.45 5.45
CA ALA A 8 8.21 11.18 4.74
C ALA A 8 7.04 10.99 3.77
N ARG A 9 5.82 11.42 4.14
CA ARG A 9 4.66 11.38 3.25
C ARG A 9 4.81 12.36 2.09
N TRP A 10 5.28 13.56 2.35
CA TRP A 10 5.56 14.54 1.30
C TRP A 10 6.58 14.00 0.29
N LEU A 11 7.70 13.45 0.77
CA LEU A 11 8.71 12.81 -0.08
C LEU A 11 8.13 11.67 -0.91
N LYS A 12 7.30 10.82 -0.30
CA LYS A 12 6.61 9.73 -1.00
C LYS A 12 5.65 10.25 -2.06
N GLY A 13 4.94 11.35 -1.78
CA GLY A 13 4.08 12.02 -2.74
C GLY A 13 4.87 12.63 -3.92
N VAL A 14 6.03 13.24 -3.66
CA VAL A 14 6.93 13.73 -4.71
C VAL A 14 7.43 12.56 -5.58
N ALA A 15 7.87 11.47 -4.96
CA ALA A 15 8.34 10.28 -5.66
C ALA A 15 7.22 9.62 -6.49
N ALA A 16 6.00 9.54 -5.95
CA ALA A 16 4.84 8.99 -6.65
C ALA A 16 4.46 9.81 -7.89
N LYS A 17 4.58 11.14 -7.80
CA LYS A 17 4.36 12.04 -8.95
C LYS A 17 5.43 11.91 -10.02
N ALA A 18 6.67 11.62 -9.62
CA ALA A 18 7.76 11.40 -10.56
C ALA A 18 7.61 10.03 -11.26
N ASP A 19 7.42 8.97 -10.47
CA ASP A 19 7.13 7.63 -10.97
C ASP A 19 6.43 6.76 -9.91
N ILE A 20 5.13 6.57 -10.10
CA ILE A 20 4.28 5.76 -9.23
C ILE A 20 4.68 4.27 -9.23
N PHE A 21 5.24 3.76 -10.32
CA PHE A 21 5.59 2.34 -10.44
C PHE A 21 6.76 1.97 -9.54
N HIS A 22 7.70 2.88 -9.29
CA HIS A 22 8.78 2.64 -8.32
C HIS A 22 8.24 2.42 -6.90
N ILE A 23 7.17 3.12 -6.53
CA ILE A 23 6.52 2.98 -5.22
C ILE A 23 5.69 1.70 -5.16
N LEU A 24 4.84 1.47 -6.16
CA LEU A 24 3.94 0.31 -6.19
C LEU A 24 4.66 -1.02 -6.33
N SER A 25 5.73 -1.08 -7.13
CA SER A 25 6.57 -2.28 -7.26
C SER A 25 7.44 -2.56 -6.03
N GLY A 26 7.55 -1.59 -5.11
CA GLY A 26 8.40 -1.73 -3.94
C GLY A 26 9.88 -1.80 -4.28
N MET A 27 10.34 -1.14 -5.36
CA MET A 27 11.75 -1.22 -5.80
C MET A 27 12.76 -0.78 -4.73
N TRP A 28 12.32 0.07 -3.82
CA TRP A 28 13.05 0.53 -2.63
C TRP A 28 13.17 -0.50 -1.50
N LYS A 29 12.50 -1.65 -1.63
CA LYS A 29 12.52 -2.79 -0.72
C LYS A 29 13.20 -4.00 -1.36
N THR A 30 13.71 -4.91 -0.52
CA THR A 30 14.24 -6.18 -1.02
C THR A 30 13.11 -7.07 -1.55
N PRO A 31 13.41 -8.08 -2.40
CA PRO A 31 12.38 -9.00 -2.89
C PRO A 31 11.58 -9.69 -1.78
N ALA A 32 12.23 -10.06 -0.66
CA ALA A 32 11.56 -10.69 0.47
C ALA A 32 10.62 -9.72 1.22
N GLU A 33 11.03 -8.46 1.40
CA GLU A 33 10.18 -7.45 2.04
C GLU A 33 8.96 -7.08 1.17
N ARG A 34 9.09 -7.16 -0.16
CA ARG A 34 7.99 -6.88 -1.10
C ARG A 34 6.79 -7.81 -0.93
N CYS A 35 6.99 -9.03 -0.43
CA CYS A 35 5.90 -9.97 -0.14
C CYS A 35 4.88 -9.43 0.88
N PHE A 36 5.27 -8.44 1.69
CA PHE A 36 4.42 -7.83 2.72
C PHE A 36 3.91 -6.43 2.32
N LEU A 37 4.17 -6.00 1.07
CA LEU A 37 3.70 -4.72 0.58
C LEU A 37 2.28 -4.81 0.04
N TRP A 38 1.48 -3.82 0.41
CA TRP A 38 0.14 -3.55 -0.08
C TRP A 38 0.03 -2.07 -0.43
N ILE A 39 -0.23 -1.79 -1.71
CA ILE A 39 -0.37 -0.44 -2.29
C ILE A 39 0.68 0.54 -1.72
N GLY A 40 1.95 0.21 -1.97
CA GLY A 40 3.11 1.02 -1.58
C GLY A 40 3.40 1.10 -0.07
N GLY A 41 2.79 0.27 0.77
CA GLY A 41 3.01 0.25 2.22
C GLY A 41 2.58 -1.06 2.87
N PHE A 42 2.27 -1.04 4.16
CA PHE A 42 1.74 -2.21 4.89
C PHE A 42 0.20 -2.19 4.93
N ARG A 43 -0.44 -3.31 5.29
CA ARG A 43 -1.85 -3.36 5.68
C ARG A 43 -2.00 -3.02 7.16
N SER A 44 -2.83 -2.04 7.49
CA SER A 44 -3.01 -1.56 8.85
C SER A 44 -3.79 -2.56 9.69
N SER A 45 -4.71 -3.31 9.09
CA SER A 45 -5.46 -4.39 9.76
C SER A 45 -4.51 -5.46 10.32
N GLU A 46 -3.53 -5.90 9.53
CA GLU A 46 -2.50 -6.85 9.95
C GLU A 46 -1.61 -6.27 11.06
N LEU A 47 -1.27 -4.99 10.98
CA LEU A 47 -0.50 -4.32 12.03
C LEU A 47 -1.26 -4.29 13.36
N LEU A 48 -2.56 -3.97 13.33
CA LEU A 48 -3.41 -3.97 14.52
C LEU A 48 -3.52 -5.36 15.14
N LYS A 49 -3.65 -6.39 14.31
CA LYS A 49 -3.71 -7.80 14.74
C LYS A 49 -2.46 -8.22 15.51
N LEU A 50 -1.28 -7.78 15.07
CA LEU A 50 -0.02 -8.03 15.77
C LEU A 50 0.00 -7.34 17.14
N LEU A 51 -0.48 -6.10 17.21
CA LEU A 51 -0.38 -5.28 18.41
C LEU A 51 -1.31 -5.70 19.55
N VAL A 52 -2.46 -6.31 19.26
CA VAL A 52 -3.38 -6.78 20.31
C VAL A 52 -2.68 -7.77 21.26
N ASN A 53 -1.81 -8.64 20.72
CA ASN A 53 -1.11 -9.66 21.49
C ASN A 53 0.10 -9.12 22.27
N GLU A 54 0.67 -8.00 21.83
CA GLU A 54 1.93 -7.45 22.39
C GLU A 54 1.71 -6.39 23.49
N LEU A 55 0.49 -5.84 23.61
CA LEU A 55 0.23 -4.63 24.40
C LEU A 55 -0.39 -4.87 25.79
N GLU A 56 -0.28 -6.06 26.35
CA GLU A 56 -0.89 -6.37 27.65
C GLU A 56 -0.33 -5.48 28.80
N PRO A 57 -1.19 -4.97 29.71
CA PRO A 57 -2.65 -5.14 29.77
C PRO A 57 -3.43 -4.09 28.96
N LEU A 58 -4.42 -4.55 28.17
CA LEU A 58 -5.46 -3.74 27.51
C LEU A 58 -6.81 -3.94 28.23
N THR A 59 -7.66 -2.91 28.30
CA THR A 59 -9.03 -3.08 28.82
C THR A 59 -9.93 -3.71 27.76
N GLU A 60 -11.04 -4.34 28.18
CA GLU A 60 -12.02 -4.90 27.24
C GLU A 60 -12.52 -3.86 26.23
N GLN A 61 -12.74 -2.63 26.68
CA GLN A 61 -13.14 -1.52 25.81
C GLN A 61 -12.07 -1.19 24.77
N GLN A 62 -10.78 -1.22 25.15
CA GLN A 62 -9.69 -0.99 24.21
C GLN A 62 -9.57 -2.14 23.21
N VAL A 63 -9.69 -3.38 23.67
CA VAL A 63 -9.67 -4.57 22.82
C VAL A 63 -10.79 -4.51 21.77
N MET A 64 -12.03 -4.24 22.20
CA MET A 64 -13.16 -4.07 21.29
C MET A 64 -12.96 -2.90 20.33
N GLY A 65 -12.41 -1.79 20.80
CA GLY A 65 -12.07 -0.64 19.95
C GLY A 65 -11.05 -0.99 18.86
N ILE A 66 -10.01 -1.77 19.20
CA ILE A 66 -9.00 -2.21 18.24
C ILE A 66 -9.60 -3.20 17.23
N TYR A 67 -10.44 -4.15 17.66
CA TYR A 67 -11.11 -5.08 16.74
C TYR A 67 -12.02 -4.36 15.74
N ASN A 68 -12.82 -3.40 16.20
CA ASN A 68 -13.67 -2.60 15.32
C ASN A 68 -12.82 -1.80 14.30
N LEU A 69 -11.72 -1.20 14.78
CA LEU A 69 -10.81 -0.47 13.92
C LEU A 69 -10.11 -1.39 12.90
N GLN A 70 -9.74 -2.60 13.31
CA GLN A 70 -9.16 -3.62 12.45
C GLN A 70 -10.13 -4.02 11.35
N GLN A 71 -11.38 -4.35 11.71
CA GLN A 71 -12.41 -4.74 10.75
C GLN A 71 -12.69 -3.62 9.75
N SER A 72 -12.93 -2.40 10.22
CA SER A 72 -13.18 -1.26 9.33
C SER A 72 -11.97 -0.95 8.43
N SER A 73 -10.74 -1.09 8.95
CA SER A 73 -9.54 -0.95 8.12
C SER A 73 -9.48 -2.02 7.05
N GLN A 74 -9.76 -3.28 7.40
CA GLN A 74 -9.75 -4.40 6.45
C GLN A 74 -10.76 -4.20 5.32
N GLU A 75 -12.00 -3.80 5.64
CA GLU A 75 -13.04 -3.53 4.64
C GLU A 75 -12.61 -2.42 3.66
N ALA A 76 -12.00 -1.34 4.16
CA ALA A 76 -11.48 -0.26 3.33
C ALA A 76 -10.28 -0.70 2.47
N GLU A 77 -9.38 -1.53 3.02
CA GLU A 77 -8.25 -2.10 2.28
C GLU A 77 -8.72 -3.03 1.15
N ASP A 78 -9.76 -3.82 1.39
CA ASP A 78 -10.30 -4.74 0.39
C ASP A 78 -11.05 -3.99 -0.71
N ALA A 79 -11.80 -2.94 -0.37
CA ALA A 79 -12.42 -2.05 -1.35
C ALA A 79 -11.35 -1.37 -2.25
N LEU A 80 -10.24 -0.90 -1.67
CA LEU A 80 -9.14 -0.32 -2.44
C LEU A 80 -8.45 -1.34 -3.33
N SER A 81 -8.27 -2.57 -2.84
CA SER A 81 -7.66 -3.67 -3.60
C SER A 81 -8.54 -4.03 -4.80
N GLN A 82 -9.85 -4.19 -4.59
CA GLN A 82 -10.81 -4.46 -5.66
C GLN A 82 -10.84 -3.33 -6.70
N GLY A 83 -10.78 -2.07 -6.27
CA GLY A 83 -10.71 -0.94 -7.20
C GLY A 83 -9.42 -0.95 -8.05
N MET A 84 -8.28 -1.35 -7.45
CA MET A 84 -7.02 -1.50 -8.16
C MET A 84 -7.07 -2.64 -9.18
N ASP A 85 -7.66 -3.78 -8.82
CA ASP A 85 -7.84 -4.92 -9.72
C ASP A 85 -8.76 -4.55 -10.90
N ALA A 86 -9.86 -3.85 -10.63
CA ALA A 86 -10.77 -3.34 -11.67
C ALA A 86 -10.07 -2.35 -12.62
N LEU A 87 -9.20 -1.48 -12.09
CA LEU A 87 -8.38 -0.59 -12.91
C LEU A 87 -7.42 -1.37 -13.82
N GLN A 88 -6.74 -2.37 -13.28
CA GLN A 88 -5.81 -3.21 -14.04
C GLN A 88 -6.54 -4.02 -15.13
N GLN A 89 -7.70 -4.58 -14.82
CA GLN A 89 -8.55 -5.26 -15.80
C GLN A 89 -8.98 -4.30 -16.91
N SER A 90 -9.47 -3.12 -16.53
CA SER A 90 -9.90 -2.11 -17.49
C SER A 90 -8.73 -1.63 -18.37
N LEU A 91 -7.52 -1.54 -17.83
CA LEU A 91 -6.31 -1.24 -18.60
C LEU A 91 -6.02 -2.35 -19.61
N ALA A 92 -6.05 -3.62 -19.19
CA ALA A 92 -5.84 -4.76 -20.06
C ALA A 92 -6.86 -4.81 -21.22
N GLU A 93 -8.14 -4.54 -20.95
CA GLU A 93 -9.19 -4.44 -21.96
C GLU A 93 -8.92 -3.32 -22.97
N THR A 94 -8.47 -2.14 -22.52
CA THR A 94 -8.08 -1.05 -23.42
C THR A 94 -6.92 -1.43 -24.34
N LEU A 95 -5.95 -2.19 -23.83
CA LEU A 95 -4.82 -2.67 -24.64
C LEU A 95 -5.25 -3.77 -25.63
N ALA A 96 -6.12 -4.69 -25.21
CA ALA A 96 -6.61 -5.78 -26.05
C ALA A 96 -7.49 -5.28 -27.22
N ASN A 97 -8.29 -4.24 -27.00
CA ASN A 97 -9.15 -3.63 -28.02
C ASN A 97 -8.37 -2.86 -29.11
N GLY A 98 -7.04 -2.77 -28.98
CA GLY A 98 -6.13 -2.18 -29.96
C GLY A 98 -5.46 -3.14 -30.93
N SER A 99 -5.85 -4.42 -30.92
CA SER A 99 -5.22 -5.45 -31.76
C SER A 99 -5.49 -5.20 -33.27
N PRO A 100 -4.45 -5.24 -34.13
CA PRO A 100 -4.51 -4.84 -35.53
C PRO A 100 -5.06 -5.94 -36.45
N ASN A 101 -6.18 -6.57 -36.08
CA ASN A 101 -6.83 -7.55 -36.97
C ASN A 101 -7.68 -6.91 -38.07
N SER A 102 -7.64 -5.57 -38.23
CA SER A 102 -8.27 -4.86 -39.34
C SER A 102 -7.23 -4.42 -40.37
N SER A 103 -7.11 -5.22 -41.41
CA SER A 103 -6.58 -4.83 -42.70
C SER A 103 -7.37 -3.65 -43.28
N ALA A 104 -6.92 -2.40 -43.09
CA ALA A 104 -7.02 -1.29 -44.05
C ALA A 104 -6.69 0.07 -43.43
N SER A 105 -5.71 0.74 -44.05
CA SER A 105 -5.60 2.21 -44.17
C SER A 105 -5.41 3.07 -42.90
N SER A 106 -4.56 4.09 -43.03
CA SER A 106 -4.47 5.40 -42.35
C SER A 106 -5.24 5.76 -41.06
N GLY A 107 -6.39 5.16 -40.73
CA GLY A 107 -7.15 5.36 -39.48
C GLY A 107 -6.64 4.57 -38.27
N ASN A 108 -5.68 3.66 -38.47
CA ASN A 108 -5.13 2.81 -37.41
C ASN A 108 -4.30 3.58 -36.37
N VAL A 109 -3.52 4.58 -36.81
CA VAL A 109 -2.62 5.34 -35.91
C VAL A 109 -3.42 6.24 -34.97
N ALA A 110 -4.44 6.94 -35.48
CA ALA A 110 -5.30 7.79 -34.65
C ALA A 110 -6.06 6.98 -33.59
N ASN A 111 -6.57 5.80 -33.94
CA ASN A 111 -7.23 4.90 -33.00
C ASN A 111 -6.26 4.36 -31.94
N TYR A 112 -5.07 3.90 -32.33
CA TYR A 112 -4.04 3.46 -31.40
C TYR A 112 -3.61 4.57 -30.43
N MET A 113 -3.38 5.78 -30.94
CA MET A 113 -3.04 6.94 -30.13
C MET A 113 -4.16 7.28 -29.14
N GLY A 114 -5.42 7.23 -29.57
CA GLY A 114 -6.58 7.42 -28.69
C GLY A 114 -6.64 6.38 -27.57
N GLN A 115 -6.39 5.10 -27.89
CA GLN A 115 -6.34 4.02 -26.90
C GLN A 115 -5.18 4.17 -25.92
N MET A 116 -3.98 4.55 -26.39
CA MET A 116 -2.84 4.80 -25.52
C MET A 116 -3.09 6.02 -24.63
N ALA A 117 -3.77 7.06 -25.12
CA ALA A 117 -4.17 8.19 -24.27
C ALA A 117 -5.12 7.76 -23.14
N VAL A 118 -6.09 6.88 -23.43
CA VAL A 118 -6.97 6.29 -22.40
C VAL A 118 -6.18 5.43 -21.41
N ALA A 119 -5.27 4.59 -21.89
CA ALA A 119 -4.40 3.76 -21.05
C ALA A 119 -3.51 4.61 -20.13
N MET A 120 -2.91 5.69 -20.66
CA MET A 120 -2.14 6.66 -19.89
C MET A 120 -2.98 7.35 -18.82
N GLY A 121 -4.22 7.74 -19.14
CA GLY A 121 -5.16 8.28 -18.16
C GLY A 121 -5.46 7.30 -17.02
N LYS A 122 -5.64 6.01 -17.34
CA LYS A 122 -5.82 4.94 -16.34
C LYS A 122 -4.59 4.77 -15.46
N LEU A 123 -3.39 4.76 -16.04
CA LEU A 123 -2.14 4.73 -15.26
C LEU A 123 -2.01 5.94 -14.33
N GLY A 124 -2.45 7.12 -14.77
CA GLY A 124 -2.49 8.32 -13.92
C GLY A 124 -3.36 8.19 -12.67
N SER A 125 -4.37 7.30 -12.68
CA SER A 125 -5.24 7.08 -11.51
C SER A 125 -4.56 6.28 -10.39
N LEU A 126 -3.43 5.61 -10.66
CA LEU A 126 -2.66 4.84 -9.68
C LEU A 126 -2.18 5.69 -8.49
N GLU A 127 -1.83 6.96 -8.73
CA GLU A 127 -1.47 7.90 -7.66
C GLU A 127 -2.64 8.08 -6.67
N GLY A 128 -3.87 8.09 -7.19
CA GLY A 128 -5.08 8.20 -6.38
C GLY A 128 -5.27 7.02 -5.43
N PHE A 129 -4.97 5.80 -5.87
CA PHE A 129 -5.01 4.61 -5.00
C PHE A 129 -3.93 4.64 -3.93
N LEU A 130 -2.70 4.99 -4.29
CA LEU A 130 -1.60 5.13 -3.34
C LEU A 130 -1.92 6.15 -2.25
N ARG A 131 -2.45 7.31 -2.64
CA ARG A 131 -2.85 8.37 -1.71
C ARG A 131 -3.95 7.90 -0.76
N GLN A 132 -4.95 7.18 -1.26
CA GLN A 132 -6.02 6.63 -0.42
C GLN A 132 -5.48 5.60 0.58
N ALA A 133 -4.59 4.70 0.14
CA ALA A 133 -3.94 3.74 1.03
C ALA A 133 -3.05 4.42 2.09
N ASP A 134 -2.33 5.49 1.73
CA ASP A 134 -1.55 6.30 2.66
C ASP A 134 -2.42 6.99 3.72
N ASN A 135 -3.56 7.56 3.29
CA ASN A 135 -4.53 8.18 4.18
C ASN A 135 -5.15 7.15 5.14
N LEU A 136 -5.53 5.97 4.64
CA LEU A 136 -6.07 4.89 5.46
C LEU A 136 -5.08 4.48 6.55
N ARG A 137 -3.81 4.23 6.19
CA ARG A 137 -2.75 3.91 7.17
C ARG A 137 -2.58 4.98 8.24
N GLN A 138 -2.60 6.25 7.85
CA GLN A 138 -2.50 7.36 8.80
C GLN A 138 -3.71 7.41 9.74
N GLN A 139 -4.92 7.31 9.19
CA GLN A 139 -6.15 7.37 9.97
C GLN A 139 -6.22 6.20 10.95
N THR A 140 -5.91 4.99 10.50
CA THR A 140 -5.88 3.81 11.38
C THR A 140 -4.88 3.99 12.52
N LEU A 141 -3.66 4.46 12.24
CA LEU A 141 -2.67 4.70 13.28
C LEU A 141 -3.15 5.78 14.28
N GLN A 142 -3.73 6.88 13.79
CA GLN A 142 -4.25 7.94 14.66
C GLN A 142 -5.40 7.45 15.54
N GLN A 143 -6.33 6.66 15.00
CA GLN A 143 -7.43 6.10 15.78
C GLN A 143 -6.94 5.09 16.81
N MET A 144 -5.97 4.25 16.45
CA MET A 144 -5.32 3.33 17.40
C MET A 144 -4.73 4.10 18.59
N LEU A 145 -3.97 5.16 18.32
CA LEU A 145 -3.37 6.00 19.37
C LEU A 145 -4.41 6.73 20.24
N ARG A 146 -5.64 6.94 19.74
CA ARG A 146 -6.75 7.49 20.54
C ARG A 146 -7.40 6.45 21.44
N ILE A 147 -7.42 5.19 21.02
CA ILE A 147 -7.93 4.06 21.84
C ILE A 147 -6.94 3.76 22.98
N LEU A 148 -5.64 3.85 22.70
CA LEU A 148 -4.58 3.52 23.64
C LEU A 148 -4.24 4.68 24.59
N THR A 149 -3.75 4.35 25.79
CA THR A 149 -3.09 5.32 26.66
C THR A 149 -1.73 5.73 26.09
N THR A 150 -1.13 6.81 26.60
CA THR A 150 0.22 7.25 26.20
C THR A 150 1.27 6.15 26.36
N ARG A 151 1.21 5.38 27.45
CA ARG A 151 2.17 4.29 27.71
C ARG A 151 1.97 3.12 26.74
N GLN A 152 0.73 2.72 26.49
CA GLN A 152 0.42 1.67 25.51
C GLN A 152 0.80 2.12 24.10
N SER A 153 0.54 3.38 23.74
CA SER A 153 0.96 3.98 22.47
C SER A 153 2.47 3.92 22.26
N ALA A 154 3.26 4.26 23.28
CA ALA A 154 4.72 4.15 23.22
C ALA A 154 5.17 2.69 22.99
N ARG A 155 4.57 1.73 23.70
CA ARG A 155 4.84 0.30 23.50
C ARG A 155 4.43 -0.17 22.10
N ALA A 156 3.30 0.32 21.58
CA ALA A 156 2.80 -0.03 20.26
C ALA A 156 3.79 0.41 19.18
N LEU A 157 4.27 1.65 19.25
CA LEU A 157 5.27 2.16 18.31
C LEU A 157 6.58 1.37 18.38
N LEU A 158 7.01 0.94 19.57
CA LEU A 158 8.18 0.07 19.72
C LEU A 158 7.95 -1.32 19.09
N ALA A 159 6.79 -1.94 19.34
CA ALA A 159 6.44 -3.23 18.75
C ALA A 159 6.37 -3.17 17.21
N ILE A 160 5.81 -2.09 16.65
CA ILE A 160 5.80 -1.82 15.21
C ILE A 160 7.23 -1.75 14.66
N SER A 161 8.11 -0.99 15.34
CA SER A 161 9.51 -0.84 14.95
C SER A 161 10.27 -2.18 15.00
N ASP A 162 10.07 -2.97 16.05
CA ASP A 162 10.68 -4.29 16.21
C ASP A 162 10.23 -5.25 15.10
N TYR A 163 8.93 -5.27 14.79
CA TYR A 163 8.39 -6.06 13.68
C TYR A 163 9.08 -5.76 12.34
N PHE A 164 9.17 -4.48 11.96
CA PHE A 164 9.84 -4.11 10.71
C PHE A 164 11.35 -4.37 10.73
N SER A 165 11.98 -4.27 11.91
CA SER A 165 13.39 -4.60 12.07
C SER A 165 13.64 -6.09 11.87
N ARG A 166 12.79 -6.96 12.42
CA ARG A 166 12.83 -8.41 12.20
C ARG A 166 12.58 -8.77 10.73
N LEU A 167 11.64 -8.11 10.07
CA LEU A 167 11.39 -8.31 8.65
C LEU A 167 12.64 -7.96 7.81
N ARG A 168 13.30 -6.85 8.13
CA ARG A 168 14.57 -6.46 7.48
C ARG A 168 15.70 -7.46 7.76
N ALA A 169 15.80 -7.96 8.98
CA ALA A 169 16.78 -8.99 9.35
C ALA A 169 16.55 -10.29 8.56
N LEU A 170 15.31 -10.78 8.51
CA LEU A 170 14.92 -11.96 7.72
C LEU A 170 15.29 -11.80 6.25
N SER A 171 14.97 -10.65 5.67
CA SER A 171 15.34 -10.31 4.30
C SER A 171 16.86 -10.34 4.08
N SER A 172 17.64 -9.82 5.04
CA SER A 172 19.10 -9.79 4.93
C SER A 172 19.69 -11.20 4.96
N LEU A 173 19.16 -12.07 5.83
CA LEU A 173 19.53 -13.49 5.88
C LEU A 173 19.22 -14.20 4.56
N TRP A 174 18.05 -13.93 3.97
CA TRP A 174 17.67 -14.50 2.68
C TRP A 174 18.62 -14.09 1.55
N LEU A 175 19.10 -12.85 1.54
CA LEU A 175 20.07 -12.38 0.55
C LEU A 175 21.47 -12.98 0.75
N ALA A 176 21.85 -13.27 2.00
CA ALA A 176 23.16 -13.82 2.37
C ALA A 176 23.27 -15.35 2.18
N ARG A 177 22.18 -16.03 1.80
CA ARG A 177 22.20 -17.48 1.58
C ARG A 177 23.20 -17.86 0.48
N PRO A 178 23.89 -19.01 0.58
CA PRO A 178 24.71 -19.53 -0.51
C PRO A 178 23.87 -19.67 -1.79
N ARG A 179 24.41 -19.19 -2.92
CA ARG A 179 23.86 -19.47 -4.25
C ARG A 179 24.69 -20.60 -4.83
N GLU A 180 24.05 -21.72 -5.13
CA GLU A 180 24.64 -22.79 -5.95
C GLU A 180 24.86 -22.30 -7.38
#